data_AF-A0A2N2SKA0-F1
#
_entry.id   AF-A0A2N2SKA0-F1
#
_cell.length_a   1.000
_cell.length_b   1.000
_cell.length_c   1.000
_cell.angle_alpha   90.00
_cell.angle_beta   90.00
_cell.angle_gamma   90.00
#
_symmetry.space_group_name_H-M   'P 1'
#
loop_
_entity.id
_entity.type
_entity.pdbx_description
1 polymer ?
#
loop_
_entity_poly.entity_id
_entity_poly.type
_entity_poly.pdbx_seq_one_letter_code
_entity_poly.pdbx_strand_id
1 'polypeptide(L)'
;AVQVSGPSGITIAAHEFDRIIAFEDLPTAGAFMVFDQSRDMFEVARNFVHFFAHESCGFCTPCRVGTSLLRNMMDKLHNGHGSPYDFQEIENMNRLLLSMSHCGLGHTACNPVLDTIAKFRPAYERRLLQQDFTPAFDLGWSLEAARQMTGRDDSGAHILHPHYPKTDT
;
A
#
# COMPACT_ATOMS: atom_id res chain seq x y z
N ALA A 1 14.09 -9.35 -7.75
CA ALA A 1 14.32 -7.95 -7.29
C ALA A 1 15.31 -7.97 -6.14
N VAL A 2 15.95 -6.85 -5.84
CA VAL A 2 16.80 -6.73 -4.63
C VAL A 2 16.40 -5.48 -3.85
N GLN A 3 16.09 -5.61 -2.56
CA GLN A 3 15.99 -4.46 -1.65
C GLN A 3 17.37 -4.17 -1.09
N VAL A 4 17.84 -2.96 -1.31
CA VAL A 4 19.16 -2.49 -0.86
C VAL A 4 18.96 -1.53 0.31
N SER A 5 19.79 -1.66 1.36
CA SER A 5 19.77 -0.82 2.56
C SER A 5 18.50 -0.93 3.43
N GLY A 6 17.85 -2.09 3.44
CA GLY A 6 16.62 -2.32 4.21
C GLY A 6 15.41 -1.57 3.64
N PRO A 7 14.27 -1.53 4.36
CA PRO A 7 13.01 -0.97 3.85
C PRO A 7 13.08 0.53 3.54
N SER A 8 13.96 1.29 4.19
CA SER A 8 14.15 2.72 3.91
C SER A 8 14.99 3.00 2.67
N GLY A 9 15.68 1.98 2.14
CA GLY A 9 16.54 2.12 0.98
C GLY A 9 15.79 1.98 -0.34
N ILE A 10 16.43 1.34 -1.31
CA ILE A 10 16.00 1.32 -2.72
C ILE A 10 15.70 -0.12 -3.14
N THR A 11 14.57 -0.34 -3.82
CA THR A 11 14.32 -1.61 -4.51
C THR A 11 14.86 -1.53 -5.93
N ILE A 12 15.73 -2.44 -6.36
CA ILE A 12 16.22 -2.52 -7.74
C ILE A 12 15.65 -3.73 -8.49
N ALA A 13 15.32 -3.53 -9.77
CA ALA A 13 14.91 -4.58 -10.69
C ALA A 13 16.10 -5.17 -11.46
N ALA A 14 15.88 -6.30 -12.12
CA ALA A 14 16.95 -7.03 -12.82
C ALA A 14 17.64 -6.18 -13.91
N HIS A 15 16.92 -5.24 -14.53
CA HIS A 15 17.48 -4.33 -15.53
C HIS A 15 18.34 -3.20 -14.94
N GLU A 16 18.45 -3.11 -13.61
CA GLU A 16 19.27 -2.14 -12.88
C GLU A 16 20.46 -2.81 -12.17
N PHE A 17 20.76 -4.08 -12.45
CA PHE A 17 21.82 -4.82 -11.74
C PHE A 17 23.24 -4.38 -12.08
N ASP A 18 23.42 -3.61 -13.15
CA ASP A 18 24.72 -3.04 -13.52
C ASP A 18 25.09 -1.78 -12.72
N ARG A 19 24.23 -1.35 -11.79
CA ARG A 19 24.48 -0.20 -10.90
C ARG A 19 25.61 -0.48 -9.92
N ILE A 20 26.31 0.57 -9.53
CA ILE A 20 27.51 0.49 -8.68
C ILE A 20 27.10 0.74 -7.22
N ILE A 21 27.48 -0.18 -6.33
CA ILE A 21 27.32 0.00 -4.88
C ILE A 21 28.30 1.10 -4.43
N ALA A 22 27.79 2.32 -4.35
CA ALA A 22 28.52 3.52 -3.99
C ALA A 22 27.53 4.57 -3.44
N PHE A 23 28.00 5.54 -2.65
CA PHE A 23 27.12 6.56 -2.07
C PHE A 23 26.48 7.46 -3.15
N GLU A 24 27.16 7.62 -4.28
CA GLU A 24 26.75 8.43 -5.43
C GLU A 24 25.81 7.73 -6.41
N ASP A 25 25.64 6.40 -6.31
CA ASP A 25 24.74 5.63 -7.18
C ASP A 25 23.77 4.78 -6.33
N LEU A 26 24.23 3.64 -5.81
CA LEU A 26 23.39 2.73 -5.01
C LEU A 26 23.87 2.68 -3.54
N PRO A 27 23.47 3.66 -2.70
CA PRO A 27 23.91 3.75 -1.31
C PRO A 27 23.35 2.59 -0.49
N THR A 28 24.17 2.05 0.43
CA THR A 28 23.77 0.93 1.28
C THR A 28 24.35 1.03 2.69
N ALA A 29 23.55 0.68 3.69
CA ALA A 29 23.99 0.39 5.05
C ALA A 29 24.50 -1.05 5.24
N GLY A 30 24.66 -1.81 4.15
CA GLY A 30 25.17 -3.20 4.14
C GLY A 30 24.09 -4.28 4.08
N ALA A 31 22.81 -3.92 4.21
CA ALA A 31 21.69 -4.87 4.12
C ALA A 31 21.25 -5.09 2.67
N PHE A 32 21.08 -6.35 2.28
CA PHE A 32 20.54 -6.77 0.99
C PHE A 32 19.48 -7.85 1.19
N MET A 33 18.33 -7.71 0.54
CA MET A 33 17.28 -8.74 0.50
C MET A 33 17.04 -9.14 -0.95
N VAL A 34 17.31 -10.39 -1.28
CA VAL A 34 17.14 -10.92 -2.64
C VAL A 34 15.79 -11.61 -2.75
N PHE A 35 15.00 -11.19 -3.74
CA PHE A 35 13.71 -11.78 -4.06
C PHE A 35 13.77 -12.45 -5.43
N ASP A 36 13.50 -13.75 -5.48
CA ASP A 36 13.32 -14.49 -6.73
C ASP A 36 11.95 -14.17 -7.38
N GLN A 37 11.63 -14.87 -8.46
CA GLN A 37 10.38 -14.68 -9.21
C GLN A 37 9.14 -15.22 -8.48
N SER A 38 9.29 -15.97 -7.39
CA SER A 38 8.16 -16.48 -6.59
C SER A 38 7.54 -15.41 -5.70
N ARG A 39 8.23 -14.27 -5.51
CA ARG A 39 7.80 -13.19 -4.62
C ARG A 39 7.00 -12.13 -5.36
N ASP A 40 5.82 -11.81 -4.84
CA ASP A 40 5.04 -10.67 -5.29
C ASP A 40 5.62 -9.37 -4.67
N MET A 41 6.21 -8.53 -5.52
CA MET A 41 6.81 -7.26 -5.09
C MET A 41 5.80 -6.28 -4.50
N PHE A 42 4.50 -6.41 -4.83
CA PHE A 42 3.46 -5.66 -4.14
C PHE A 42 3.36 -6.07 -2.66
N GLU A 43 3.36 -7.38 -2.37
CA GLU A 43 3.25 -7.88 -0.98
C GLU A 43 4.51 -7.53 -0.17
N VAL A 44 5.68 -7.52 -0.82
CA VAL A 44 6.92 -7.03 -0.20
C VAL A 44 6.79 -5.55 0.20
N ALA A 45 6.36 -4.69 -0.72
CA ALA A 45 6.16 -3.27 -0.43
C ALA A 45 5.09 -3.06 0.66
N ARG A 46 3.98 -3.80 0.59
CA ARG A 46 2.92 -3.77 1.61
C ARG A 46 3.46 -4.14 2.98
N ASN A 47 4.26 -5.19 3.09
CA ASN A 47 4.88 -5.58 4.35
C ASN A 47 5.77 -4.47 4.95
N PHE A 48 6.55 -3.78 4.11
CA PHE A 48 7.36 -2.64 4.56
C PHE A 48 6.52 -1.43 5.00
N VAL A 49 5.40 -1.16 4.33
CA VAL A 49 4.48 -0.11 4.76
C VAL A 49 3.85 -0.43 6.11
N HIS A 50 3.46 -1.68 6.36
CA HIS A 50 2.99 -2.13 7.67
C HIS A 50 4.06 -1.93 8.75
N PHE A 51 5.32 -2.27 8.45
CA PHE A 51 6.46 -2.00 9.32
C PHE A 51 6.59 -0.50 9.65
N PHE A 52 6.58 0.40 8.66
CA PHE A 52 6.68 1.85 8.92
C PHE A 52 5.50 2.42 9.69
N ALA A 53 4.30 1.89 9.48
CA ALA A 53 3.12 2.27 10.26
C ALA A 53 3.26 1.84 11.73
N HIS A 54 3.81 0.64 11.97
CA HIS A 54 4.03 0.10 13.32
C HIS A 54 5.18 0.81 14.06
N GLU A 55 6.30 1.05 13.38
CA GLU A 55 7.52 1.64 13.97
C GLU A 55 7.53 3.16 14.00
N SER A 56 6.50 3.82 13.46
CA SER A 56 6.37 5.27 13.57
C SER A 56 6.33 5.67 15.06
N CYS A 57 7.29 6.50 15.49
CA CYS A 57 7.33 7.02 16.87
C CYS A 57 6.13 7.89 17.25
N GLY A 58 5.31 8.29 16.27
CA GLY A 58 4.08 9.02 16.50
C GLY A 58 4.29 10.50 16.88
N PHE A 59 5.47 11.09 16.64
CA PHE A 59 5.73 12.49 17.01
C PHE A 59 5.09 13.50 16.04
N CYS A 60 5.53 13.52 14.78
CA CYS A 60 5.03 14.48 13.78
C CYS A 60 3.77 13.95 13.06
N THR A 61 2.78 14.82 12.86
CA THR A 61 1.52 14.49 12.20
C THR A 61 1.66 13.82 10.84
N PRO A 62 2.47 14.32 9.88
CA PRO A 62 2.58 13.70 8.56
C PRO A 62 3.08 12.26 8.65
N CYS A 63 4.07 11.96 9.50
CA CYS A 63 4.53 10.58 9.68
C CYS A 63 3.50 9.73 10.43
N ARG A 64 3.00 10.17 11.59
CA ARG A 64 2.07 9.39 12.44
C ARG A 64 0.81 8.98 11.69
N VAL A 65 0.21 9.93 10.97
CA VAL A 65 -1.04 9.72 10.24
C VAL A 65 -0.76 9.17 8.84
N GLY A 66 0.24 9.71 8.15
CA GLY A 66 0.52 9.37 6.75
C GLY A 66 0.96 7.92 6.55
N THR A 67 1.77 7.34 7.45
CA THR A 67 2.15 5.92 7.34
C THR A 67 0.93 5.00 7.56
N SER A 68 0.03 5.38 8.47
CA SER A 68 -1.24 4.66 8.68
C SER A 68 -2.16 4.74 7.47
N LEU A 69 -2.25 5.91 6.83
CA LEU A 69 -3.03 6.10 5.60
C LEU A 69 -2.43 5.31 4.43
N LEU A 70 -1.11 5.34 4.27
CA LEU A 70 -0.40 4.56 3.26
C LEU A 70 -0.66 3.05 3.43
N ARG A 71 -0.61 2.55 4.66
CA ARG A 71 -0.96 1.17 5.00
C ARG A 71 -2.38 0.83 4.59
N ASN A 72 -3.35 1.67 4.95
CA ASN A 72 -4.75 1.45 4.62
C ASN A 72 -4.99 1.47 3.10
N MET A 73 -4.30 2.33 2.35
CA MET A 73 -4.36 2.33 0.88
C MET A 73 -3.79 1.04 0.31
N MET A 74 -2.61 0.59 0.77
CA MET A 74 -2.03 -0.68 0.32
C MET A 74 -2.92 -1.88 0.68
N ASP A 75 -3.57 -1.87 1.85
CA ASP A 75 -4.54 -2.91 2.24
C ASP A 75 -5.79 -2.88 1.37
N LYS A 76 -6.28 -1.70 1.00
CA LYS A 76 -7.40 -1.54 0.06
C LYS A 76 -7.06 -2.15 -1.31
N LEU A 77 -5.85 -1.88 -1.83
CA LEU A 77 -5.37 -2.49 -3.07
C LEU A 77 -5.24 -4.01 -2.94
N HIS A 78 -4.71 -4.51 -1.82
CA HIS A 78 -4.60 -5.95 -1.55
C HIS A 78 -5.96 -6.66 -1.58
N ASN A 79 -6.99 -6.02 -1.01
CA ASN A 79 -8.35 -6.54 -0.95
C ASN A 79 -9.11 -6.46 -2.29
N GLY A 80 -8.46 -6.07 -3.39
CA GLY A 80 -9.08 -5.99 -4.71
C GLY A 80 -9.98 -4.78 -4.92
N HIS A 81 -9.94 -3.79 -4.03
CA HIS A 81 -10.71 -2.55 -4.12
C HIS A 81 -9.89 -1.38 -4.69
N GLY A 82 -8.74 -1.67 -5.32
CA GLY A 82 -7.86 -0.65 -5.87
C GLY A 82 -8.45 0.04 -7.10
N SER A 83 -8.31 1.36 -7.16
CA SER A 83 -8.71 2.22 -8.27
C SER A 83 -7.55 3.14 -8.70
N PRO A 84 -7.60 3.75 -9.90
CA PRO A 84 -6.60 4.75 -10.32
C PRO A 84 -6.49 5.93 -9.35
N TYR A 85 -7.58 6.29 -8.68
CA TYR A 85 -7.61 7.34 -7.65
C TYR A 85 -6.66 7.00 -6.49
N ASP A 86 -6.61 5.74 -6.06
CA ASP A 86 -5.77 5.33 -4.93
C ASP A 86 -4.27 5.49 -5.23
N PHE A 87 -3.85 5.32 -6.49
CA PHE A 87 -2.46 5.57 -6.89
C PHE A 87 -2.11 7.05 -6.80
N GLN A 88 -3.03 7.92 -7.23
CA GLN A 88 -2.83 9.35 -7.11
C GLN A 88 -2.71 9.77 -5.64
N GLU A 89 -3.50 9.16 -4.75
CA GLU A 89 -3.44 9.39 -3.32
C GLU A 89 -2.15 8.87 -2.68
N ILE A 90 -1.63 7.72 -3.14
CA ILE A 90 -0.30 7.23 -2.73
C ILE A 90 0.81 8.23 -3.11
N GLU A 91 0.78 8.80 -4.31
CA GLU A 91 1.72 9.84 -4.73
C GLU A 91 1.59 11.13 -3.91
N ASN A 92 0.35 11.55 -3.62
CA ASN A 92 0.08 12.68 -2.72
C ASN A 92 0.68 12.42 -1.33
N MET A 93 0.49 11.21 -0.81
CA MET A 93 1.02 10.79 0.49
C MET A 93 2.55 10.81 0.50
N ASN A 94 3.20 10.34 -0.58
CA ASN A 94 4.65 10.45 -0.71
C ASN A 94 5.12 11.91 -0.64
N ARG A 95 4.49 12.83 -1.39
CA ARG A 95 4.85 14.25 -1.35
C ARG A 95 4.77 14.81 0.06
N LEU A 96 3.71 14.51 0.80
CA LEU A 96 3.52 14.96 2.19
C LEU A 96 4.56 14.35 3.13
N LEU A 97 4.76 13.05 3.08
CA LEU A 97 5.71 12.34 3.95
C LEU A 97 7.15 12.80 3.69
N LEU A 98 7.53 12.95 2.43
CA LEU A 98 8.86 13.40 2.02
C LEU A 98 9.12 14.86 2.43
N SER A 99 8.16 15.77 2.28
CA SER A 99 8.41 17.20 2.51
C SER A 99 8.16 17.67 3.94
N MET A 100 7.23 17.04 4.66
CA MET A 100 6.72 17.57 5.93
C MET A 100 7.09 16.73 7.16
N SER A 101 7.67 15.54 6.98
CA SER A 101 8.11 14.71 8.12
C SER A 101 9.28 15.32 8.85
N HIS A 102 9.33 15.10 10.17
CA HIS A 102 10.37 15.65 11.02
C HIS A 102 11.71 14.90 10.92
N CYS A 103 11.68 13.61 10.59
CA CYS A 103 12.87 12.75 10.57
C CYS A 103 12.87 11.79 9.36
N GLY A 104 14.01 11.10 9.18
CA GLY A 104 14.26 10.19 8.06
C GLY A 104 13.28 9.03 7.89
N LEU A 105 12.64 8.56 8.97
CA LEU A 105 11.65 7.49 8.86
C LEU A 105 10.48 7.95 7.98
N GLY A 106 9.89 9.11 8.28
CA GLY A 106 8.78 9.64 7.50
C GLY A 106 9.21 9.96 6.06
N HIS A 107 10.41 10.49 5.85
CA HIS A 107 10.91 10.78 4.50
C HIS A 107 11.06 9.53 3.62
N THR A 108 11.33 8.37 4.21
CA THR A 108 11.61 7.12 3.48
C THR A 108 10.44 6.14 3.44
N ALA A 109 9.38 6.38 4.20
CA ALA A 109 8.28 5.42 4.38
C ALA A 109 7.53 5.06 3.09
N CYS A 110 7.53 5.94 2.08
CA CYS A 110 6.93 5.69 0.77
C CYS A 110 7.88 5.04 -0.25
N ASN A 111 9.19 4.99 0.01
CA ASN A 111 10.18 4.52 -0.97
C ASN A 111 9.85 3.13 -1.54
N PRO A 112 9.51 2.11 -0.71
CA PRO A 112 9.21 0.79 -1.23
C PRO A 112 8.04 0.77 -2.20
N VAL A 113 7.01 1.58 -1.95
CA VAL A 113 5.81 1.63 -2.77
C VAL A 113 6.12 2.28 -4.11
N LEU A 114 6.82 3.43 -4.09
CA LEU A 114 7.13 4.13 -5.34
C LEU A 114 8.09 3.35 -6.23
N ASP A 115 9.14 2.77 -5.64
CA ASP A 115 10.09 1.95 -6.39
C ASP A 115 9.38 0.77 -7.03
N THR A 116 8.52 0.08 -6.28
CA THR A 116 7.86 -1.11 -6.81
C THR A 116 6.74 -0.80 -7.78
N ILE A 117 6.04 0.33 -7.64
CA ILE A 117 5.11 0.83 -8.69
C ILE A 117 5.88 1.10 -9.99
N ALA A 118 7.02 1.78 -9.92
CA ALA A 118 7.82 2.15 -11.09
C ALA A 118 8.42 0.92 -11.79
N LYS A 119 8.90 -0.07 -11.01
CA LYS A 119 9.71 -1.18 -11.53
C LYS A 119 8.93 -2.49 -11.72
N PHE A 120 7.81 -2.66 -11.01
CA PHE A 120 7.00 -3.87 -10.99
C PHE A 120 5.51 -3.56 -11.20
N ARG A 121 5.20 -2.64 -12.13
CA ARG A 121 3.85 -2.21 -12.48
C ARG A 121 2.83 -3.37 -12.65
N PRO A 122 3.16 -4.51 -13.29
CA PRO A 122 2.22 -5.62 -13.40
C PRO A 122 1.76 -6.22 -12.05
N ALA A 123 2.56 -6.09 -10.98
CA ALA A 123 2.16 -6.53 -9.64
C ALA A 123 1.02 -5.68 -9.06
N TYR A 124 0.98 -4.41 -9.45
CA TYR A 124 -0.02 -3.43 -9.04
C TYR A 124 -1.27 -3.49 -9.92
N GLU A 125 -1.11 -3.68 -11.23
CA GLU A 125 -2.23 -3.74 -12.18
C GLU A 125 -3.18 -4.91 -11.90
N ARG A 126 -2.68 -6.05 -11.41
CA ARG A 126 -3.54 -7.18 -10.99
C ARG A 126 -4.49 -6.84 -9.83
N ARG A 127 -4.25 -5.72 -9.13
CA ARG A 127 -5.05 -5.21 -8.00
C ARG A 127 -5.92 -4.01 -8.38
N LEU A 128 -5.81 -3.54 -9.63
CA LEU A 128 -6.66 -2.52 -10.23
C LEU A 128 -7.86 -3.19 -10.92
N LEU A 129 -8.76 -3.75 -10.11
CA LEU A 129 -9.95 -4.42 -10.62
C LEU A 129 -11.07 -3.43 -11.00
N GLN A 130 -10.92 -2.15 -10.62
CA GLN A 130 -11.99 -1.16 -10.65
C GLN A 130 -11.57 0.07 -11.46
N GLN A 131 -12.43 0.49 -12.39
CA GLN A 131 -12.21 1.72 -13.18
C GLN A 131 -12.60 2.97 -12.38
N ASP A 132 -13.62 2.86 -11.54
CA ASP A 132 -14.13 3.93 -10.68
C ASP A 132 -13.77 3.71 -9.19
N PHE A 133 -14.01 4.74 -8.36
CA PHE A 133 -13.77 4.66 -6.92
C PHE A 133 -14.59 3.53 -6.28
N THR A 134 -13.91 2.70 -5.49
CA THR A 134 -14.53 1.65 -4.68
C THR A 134 -14.25 1.92 -3.19
N PRO A 135 -15.24 1.76 -2.28
CA PRO A 135 -15.01 1.85 -0.84
C PRO A 135 -13.96 0.84 -0.34
N ALA A 136 -13.25 1.17 0.73
CA ALA A 136 -12.25 0.28 1.31
C ALA A 136 -12.85 -0.87 2.15
N PHE A 137 -14.14 -0.81 2.44
CA PHE A 137 -14.85 -1.72 3.35
C PHE A 137 -16.18 -2.17 2.74
N ASP A 138 -16.65 -3.32 3.21
CA ASP A 138 -17.88 -3.95 2.71
C ASP A 138 -19.12 -3.19 3.21
N LEU A 139 -19.86 -2.62 2.25
CA LEU A 139 -21.09 -1.86 2.53
C LEU A 139 -22.22 -2.76 3.05
N GLY A 140 -22.28 -4.00 2.60
CA GLY A 140 -23.27 -4.99 3.07
C GLY A 140 -22.99 -5.44 4.50
N TRP A 141 -21.73 -5.74 4.83
CA TRP A 141 -21.30 -6.04 6.20
C TRP A 141 -21.55 -4.86 7.15
N SER A 142 -21.37 -3.63 6.67
CA SER A 142 -21.61 -2.41 7.46
C SER A 142 -23.07 -2.25 7.91
N LEU A 143 -24.02 -2.90 7.23
CA LEU A 143 -25.44 -2.88 7.58
C LEU A 143 -25.88 -4.08 8.45
N GLU A 144 -24.99 -5.06 8.66
CA GLU A 144 -25.36 -6.33 9.29
C GLU A 144 -25.91 -6.16 10.71
N ALA A 145 -25.25 -5.34 11.52
CA ALA A 145 -25.72 -5.05 12.88
C ALA A 145 -27.14 -4.44 12.87
N ALA A 146 -27.42 -3.54 11.92
CA ALA A 146 -28.75 -2.93 11.80
C ALA A 146 -29.82 -3.93 11.33
N ARG A 147 -29.47 -4.83 10.39
CA ARG A 147 -30.36 -5.92 9.95
C ARG A 147 -30.74 -6.83 11.11
N GLN A 148 -29.75 -7.25 11.91
CA GLN A 148 -29.98 -8.11 13.07
C GLN A 148 -30.87 -7.44 14.12
N MET A 149 -30.67 -6.14 14.40
CA MET A 149 -31.48 -5.41 15.38
C MET A 149 -32.92 -5.18 14.94
N THR A 150 -33.15 -4.98 13.64
CA THR A 150 -34.48 -4.65 13.10
C THR A 150 -35.23 -5.88 12.59
N GLY A 151 -34.54 -7.02 12.42
CA GLY A 151 -35.09 -8.22 11.80
C GLY A 151 -35.41 -8.04 10.30
N ARG A 152 -34.83 -7.02 9.65
CA ARG A 152 -35.10 -6.71 8.24
C ARG A 152 -34.12 -7.44 7.32
N ASP A 153 -34.66 -8.12 6.32
CA ASP A 153 -33.91 -8.74 5.22
C ASP A 153 -34.51 -8.38 3.84
N ASP A 154 -35.36 -7.36 3.79
CA ASP A 154 -35.92 -6.85 2.54
C ASP A 154 -34.83 -6.18 1.67
N SER A 155 -35.08 -6.04 0.37
CA SER A 155 -34.13 -5.44 -0.57
C SER A 155 -33.66 -4.03 -0.17
N GLY A 156 -34.47 -3.28 0.59
CA GLY A 156 -34.10 -1.95 1.08
C GLY A 156 -33.15 -1.97 2.29
N ALA A 157 -32.88 -3.15 2.85
CA ALA A 157 -31.90 -3.36 3.93
C ALA A 157 -30.52 -3.81 3.40
N HIS A 158 -30.34 -3.88 2.08
CA HIS A 158 -29.11 -4.31 1.42
C HIS A 158 -28.60 -3.24 0.45
N ILE A 159 -27.32 -2.87 0.57
CA ILE A 159 -26.64 -2.08 -0.46
C ILE A 159 -25.95 -3.04 -1.41
N LEU A 160 -26.48 -3.15 -2.62
CA LEU A 160 -25.87 -3.93 -3.69
C LEU A 160 -24.78 -3.08 -4.33
N HIS A 161 -23.51 -3.43 -4.07
CA HIS A 161 -22.38 -2.88 -4.80
C HIS A 161 -21.94 -3.93 -5.84
N PRO A 162 -21.74 -3.56 -7.12
CA PRO A 162 -21.48 -4.51 -8.22
C PRO A 162 -20.25 -5.41 -8.03
N HIS A 163 -19.42 -5.13 -7.02
CA HIS A 163 -18.16 -5.82 -6.74
C HIS A 163 -18.08 -6.50 -5.36
N TYR A 164 -19.14 -6.42 -4.55
CA TYR A 164 -19.29 -7.24 -3.36
C TYR A 164 -20.27 -8.36 -3.69
N PRO A 165 -19.81 -9.59 -4.00
CA PRO A 165 -20.73 -10.71 -4.17
C PRO A 165 -21.51 -10.88 -2.85
N LYS A 166 -22.80 -11.19 -2.97
CA LYS A 166 -23.61 -11.57 -1.81
C LYS A 166 -22.83 -12.64 -1.04
N THR A 167 -22.54 -12.37 0.22
CA THR A 167 -22.17 -13.45 1.14
C THR A 167 -23.40 -14.32 1.25
N ASP A 168 -23.42 -15.42 0.51
CA ASP A 168 -24.43 -16.45 0.68
C ASP A 168 -24.39 -16.90 2.15
N THR A 169 -25.50 -16.67 2.83
CA THR A 169 -25.86 -17.26 4.13
C THR A 169 -25.92 -18.77 4.06
#